data_AF-A0A838SCZ5-F1
#
_entry.id   AF-A0A838SCZ5-F1
#
_cell.length_a   1.000
_cell.length_b   1.000
_cell.length_c   1.000
_cell.angle_alpha   90.00
_cell.angle_beta   90.00
_cell.angle_gamma   90.00
#
_symmetry.space_group_name_H-M   'P 1'
#
loop_
_entity.id
_entity.type
_entity.pdbx_description
1 polymer ?
#
loop_
_entity_poly.entity_id
_entity_poly.type
_entity_poly.pdbx_seq_one_letter_code
_entity_poly.pdbx_strand_id
1 'polypeptide(L)'
;MESEKTPSQESAHSADRQHSDVRYDADQIRVLEGLEAVQKRPAMYIGSTGVDGLHHMVYEVVDNSVDEHMAGYGNEIQVVIQVDGSVLVSDNG
;
A
#
# COMPACT_ATOMS: atom_id res chain seq x y z
N MET A 1 -66.46 -38.38 -9.40
CA MET A 1 -65.73 -38.90 -8.24
C MET A 1 -64.26 -38.86 -8.61
N GLU A 2 -63.50 -38.11 -7.80
CA GLU A 2 -62.03 -38.05 -7.70
C GLU A 2 -61.26 -37.57 -8.95
N SER A 3 -60.78 -36.32 -9.07
CA SER A 3 -59.85 -35.48 -8.26
C SER A 3 -58.38 -35.60 -8.69
N GLU A 4 -57.85 -34.47 -9.18
CA GLU A 4 -56.45 -33.99 -9.13
C GLU A 4 -55.40 -34.77 -9.98
N LYS A 5 -54.36 -34.18 -10.60
CA LYS A 5 -53.66 -32.90 -10.42
C LYS A 5 -52.72 -32.70 -11.64
N THR A 6 -52.62 -31.49 -12.19
CA THR A 6 -51.39 -31.05 -12.89
C THR A 6 -50.51 -30.34 -11.85
N PRO A 7 -49.18 -30.45 -11.92
CA PRO A 7 -48.46 -29.28 -12.42
C PRO A 7 -47.23 -29.60 -13.29
N SER A 8 -47.09 -28.75 -14.31
CA SER A 8 -45.84 -28.23 -14.86
C SER A 8 -44.60 -28.32 -13.96
N GLN A 9 -43.44 -28.60 -14.57
CA GLN A 9 -42.24 -27.80 -14.35
C GLN A 9 -41.16 -28.06 -15.41
N GLU A 10 -40.76 -26.98 -16.08
CA GLU A 10 -39.48 -26.81 -16.77
C GLU A 10 -38.32 -27.07 -15.80
N SER A 11 -37.26 -27.74 -16.26
CA SER A 11 -35.90 -27.44 -15.81
C SER A 11 -34.97 -27.56 -17.03
N ALA A 12 -34.73 -26.46 -17.73
CA ALA A 12 -33.65 -25.50 -17.44
C ALA A 12 -32.27 -26.17 -17.40
N HIS A 13 -31.47 -25.89 -18.44
CA HIS A 13 -30.02 -26.06 -18.47
C HIS A 13 -29.39 -25.65 -17.14
N SER A 14 -28.82 -26.60 -16.39
CA SER A 14 -27.76 -26.27 -15.44
C SER A 14 -26.42 -26.53 -16.13
N ALA A 15 -25.95 -25.52 -16.85
CA ALA A 15 -24.52 -25.43 -17.15
C ALA A 15 -23.79 -25.40 -15.81
N ASP A 16 -23.08 -26.47 -15.52
CA ASP A 16 -22.21 -26.62 -14.36
C ASP A 16 -21.16 -25.50 -14.40
N ARG A 17 -21.41 -24.41 -13.66
CA ARG A 17 -20.36 -23.44 -13.34
C ARG A 17 -19.44 -24.15 -12.37
N GLN A 18 -18.39 -24.75 -12.90
CA GLN A 18 -17.24 -25.16 -12.09
C GLN A 18 -16.72 -23.91 -11.37
N HIS A 19 -17.15 -23.77 -10.12
CA HIS A 19 -16.48 -22.93 -9.15
C HIS A 19 -15.17 -23.66 -8.86
N SER A 20 -14.06 -23.16 -9.41
CA SER A 20 -12.75 -23.57 -8.94
C SER A 20 -12.67 -23.17 -7.47
N ASP A 21 -12.79 -24.13 -6.56
CA ASP A 21 -12.55 -23.92 -5.14
C ASP A 21 -11.09 -23.46 -4.97
N VAL A 22 -10.89 -22.14 -4.97
CA VAL A 22 -9.64 -21.54 -4.51
C VAL A 22 -9.60 -21.80 -3.00
N ARG A 23 -8.95 -22.90 -2.61
CA ARG A 23 -8.78 -23.25 -1.21
C ARG A 23 -7.92 -22.18 -0.55
N TYR A 24 -8.46 -21.54 0.48
CA TYR A 24 -7.71 -20.61 1.33
C TYR A 24 -7.07 -21.39 2.48
N ASP A 25 -5.75 -21.58 2.39
CA ASP A 25 -4.95 -22.30 3.39
C ASP A 25 -3.81 -21.41 3.93
N ALA A 26 -3.08 -21.93 4.92
CA ALA A 26 -2.06 -21.16 5.63
C ALA A 26 -0.93 -20.66 4.72
N ASP A 27 -0.65 -21.38 3.63
CA ASP A 27 0.40 -21.04 2.66
C ASP A 27 0.06 -19.78 1.85
N GLN A 28 -1.21 -19.34 1.86
CA GLN A 28 -1.65 -18.08 1.26
C GLN A 28 -1.43 -16.85 2.15
N ILE A 29 -1.03 -17.04 3.41
CA ILE A 29 -0.61 -15.94 4.29
C ILE A 29 0.87 -15.66 4.06
N ARG A 30 1.17 -14.45 3.59
CA ARG A 30 2.54 -13.98 3.44
C ARG A 30 2.89 -12.94 4.49
N VAL A 31 3.98 -13.18 5.22
CA VAL A 31 4.66 -12.18 6.04
C VAL A 31 5.63 -11.41 5.15
N LEU A 32 5.60 -10.08 5.26
CA LEU A 32 6.54 -9.19 4.57
C LEU A 32 7.59 -8.72 5.58
N GLU A 33 8.86 -8.93 5.28
CA GLU A 33 9.97 -8.64 6.19
C GLU A 33 10.67 -7.32 5.82
N GLY A 34 11.21 -6.63 6.83
CA GLY A 34 11.95 -5.39 6.65
C GLY A 34 11.19 -4.34 5.83
N LEU A 35 11.82 -3.83 4.76
CA LEU A 35 11.24 -2.81 3.90
C LEU A 35 10.25 -3.35 2.86
N GLU A 36 10.03 -4.67 2.76
CA GLU A 36 9.09 -5.23 1.80
C GLU A 36 7.66 -4.71 2.02
N ALA A 37 7.24 -4.57 3.29
CA ALA A 37 5.93 -4.03 3.61
C ALA A 37 5.77 -2.58 3.16
N VAL A 38 6.81 -1.76 3.37
CA VAL A 38 6.87 -0.34 2.97
C VAL A 38 6.80 -0.21 1.45
N GLN A 39 7.61 -0.98 0.73
CA GLN A 39 7.62 -0.97 -0.73
C GLN A 39 6.31 -1.48 -1.33
N LYS A 40 5.68 -2.48 -0.68
CA LYS A 40 4.41 -3.04 -1.17
C LYS A 40 3.23 -2.09 -0.95
N ARG A 41 3.26 -1.28 0.11
CA ARG A 41 2.17 -0.36 0.49
C ARG A 41 2.70 1.02 0.91
N PRO A 42 3.37 1.76 0.02
CA PRO A 42 4.09 2.99 0.37
C PRO A 42 3.17 4.08 0.91
N ALA A 43 1.95 4.22 0.37
CA ALA A 43 0.98 5.21 0.84
C ALA A 43 0.59 5.06 2.32
N MET A 44 0.77 3.88 2.92
CA MET A 44 0.55 3.69 4.36
C MET A 44 1.61 4.42 5.21
N TYR A 45 2.79 4.65 4.66
CA TYR A 45 3.94 5.23 5.36
C TYR A 45 4.13 6.70 5.00
N ILE A 46 4.03 7.04 3.71
CA ILE A 46 4.22 8.42 3.20
C ILE A 46 2.89 9.14 2.90
N GLY A 47 1.75 8.56 3.29
CA GLY A 47 0.40 9.11 3.11
C GLY A 47 -0.19 8.94 1.71
N SER A 48 0.59 9.22 0.66
CA SER A 48 0.20 8.96 -0.73
C SER A 48 1.42 8.64 -1.61
N THR A 49 1.21 8.18 -2.84
CA THR A 49 2.26 8.11 -3.86
C THR A 49 2.14 9.22 -4.91
N GLY A 50 1.36 10.27 -4.60
CA GLY A 50 1.23 11.48 -5.41
C GLY A 50 2.22 12.56 -4.98
N VAL A 51 1.96 13.80 -5.40
CA VAL A 51 2.83 14.96 -5.12
C VAL A 51 3.05 15.16 -3.61
N ASP A 52 2.00 15.01 -2.80
CA ASP A 52 2.09 15.19 -1.36
C ASP A 52 3.05 14.18 -0.72
N GLY A 53 2.98 12.90 -1.14
CA GLY A 53 3.87 11.86 -0.62
C GLY A 53 5.30 11.99 -1.12
N LEU A 54 5.48 12.49 -2.35
CA LEU A 54 6.81 12.80 -2.89
C LEU A 54 7.51 13.87 -2.05
N HIS A 55 6.81 14.95 -1.69
CA HIS A 55 7.37 15.99 -0.82
C HIS A 55 7.55 15.49 0.62
N HIS A 56 6.67 14.61 1.10
CA HIS A 56 6.81 13.99 2.42
C HIS A 56 8.15 13.25 2.57
N MET A 57 8.62 12.56 1.52
CA MET A 57 9.95 11.93 1.55
C MET A 57 11.09 12.93 1.83
N VAL A 58 10.97 14.18 1.36
CA VAL A 58 11.95 15.23 1.63
C VAL A 58 11.80 15.74 3.06
N TYR A 59 10.57 15.95 3.52
CA TYR A 59 10.28 16.41 4.88
C TYR A 59 10.86 15.46 5.93
N GLU A 60 10.68 14.15 5.78
CA GLU A 60 11.23 13.15 6.71
C GLU A 60 12.75 13.25 6.87
N VAL A 61 13.48 13.61 5.81
CA VAL A 61 14.94 13.80 5.91
C VAL A 61 15.28 15.13 6.56
N VAL A 62 14.58 16.20 6.20
CA VAL A 62 14.78 17.54 6.79
C VAL A 62 14.41 17.54 8.28
N ASP A 63 13.37 16.81 8.67
CA ASP A 63 12.91 16.75 10.06
C ASP A 63 13.97 16.09 10.96
N ASN A 64 14.70 15.07 10.47
CA ASN A 64 15.85 14.53 11.20
C ASN A 64 16.96 15.58 11.40
N SER A 65 17.26 16.40 10.38
CA SER A 65 18.22 17.51 10.50
C SER A 65 17.74 18.58 11.49
N VAL A 66 16.43 18.84 11.56
CA VAL A 66 15.83 19.75 12.55
C VAL A 66 15.92 19.16 13.95
N ASP A 67 15.72 17.85 14.12
CA ASP A 67 15.86 17.17 15.41
C ASP A 67 17.29 17.28 15.96
N GLU A 68 18.31 17.19 15.11
CA GLU A 68 19.71 17.42 15.49
C GLU A 68 19.94 18.86 15.96
N HIS A 69 19.40 19.84 15.23
CA HIS A 69 19.42 21.24 15.65
C HIS A 69 18.72 21.46 17.00
N MET A 70 17.55 20.84 17.20
CA MET A 70 16.81 20.90 18.46
C MET A 70 17.57 20.23 19.61
N ALA A 71 18.40 19.24 19.33
CA ALA A 71 19.33 18.63 20.29
C ALA A 71 20.59 19.47 20.55
N GLY A 72 20.76 20.60 19.85
CA GLY A 72 21.87 21.54 20.01
C GLY A 72 23.06 21.27 19.07
N TYR A 73 22.87 20.45 18.05
CA TYR A 73 23.88 20.09 17.05
C TYR A 73 23.56 20.74 15.71
N GLY A 74 24.55 21.37 15.08
CA GLY A 74 24.34 22.05 13.80
C GLY A 74 23.51 23.34 13.88
N ASN A 75 23.62 24.15 12.84
CA ASN A 75 22.95 25.44 12.71
C ASN A 75 22.65 25.83 11.26
N GLU A 76 23.02 24.97 10.30
CA GLU A 76 22.78 25.17 8.88
C GLU A 76 22.26 23.86 8.28
N ILE A 77 21.16 23.96 7.54
CA ILE A 77 20.59 22.86 6.76
C ILE A 77 20.46 23.36 5.33
N GLN A 78 21.06 22.63 4.39
CA GLN A 78 21.02 22.90 2.96
C GLN A 78 20.17 21.86 2.24
N VAL A 79 19.20 22.32 1.46
CA VAL A 79 18.36 21.49 0.59
C VAL A 79 18.59 21.87 -0.87
N VAL A 80 18.97 20.91 -1.70
CA VAL A 80 19.30 21.11 -3.11
C VAL A 80 18.48 20.15 -3.97
N ILE A 81 17.73 20.69 -4.94
CA ILE A 81 17.14 19.90 -6.02
C ILE A 81 18.18 19.78 -7.12
N GLN A 82 18.62 18.57 -7.40
CA GLN A 82 19.63 18.27 -8.40
C GLN A 82 19.02 18.21 -9.81
N VAL A 83 19.87 18.34 -10.82
CA VAL A 83 19.45 18.38 -12.24
C VAL A 83 18.81 17.06 -12.72
N ASP A 84 19.06 15.96 -12.03
CA ASP A 84 18.47 14.64 -12.30
C ASP A 84 17.12 14.42 -11.60
N GLY A 85 16.65 15.42 -10.85
CA GLY A 85 15.40 15.37 -10.09
C GLY A 85 15.53 14.75 -8.69
N SER A 86 16.72 14.35 -8.26
CA SER A 86 16.96 13.95 -6.87
C SER A 86 17.04 15.17 -5.94
N VAL A 87 16.84 14.94 -4.64
CA VAL A 87 16.96 15.97 -3.60
C VAL A 87 18.08 15.56 -2.64
N LEU A 88 19.04 16.48 -2.43
CA LEU A 88 20.07 16.37 -1.42
C LEU A 88 19.66 17.23 -0.21
N VAL A 89 19.68 16.64 0.98
CA VAL A 89 19.60 17.34 2.26
C VAL A 89 20.93 17.12 2.97
N SER A 90 21.58 18.21 3.38
CA SER A 90 22.85 18.19 4.12
C SER A 90 22.74 19.15 5.29
N ASP A 91 23.16 18.71 6.47
CA ASP A 91 23.28 19.55 7.66
C ASP A 91 24.72 19.50 8.20
N ASN A 92 24.96 20.19 9.31
CA ASN A 92 26.22 20.17 10.06
C ASN A 92 26.01 19.75 11.53
N GLY A 93 25.00 18.90 11.77
CA GLY A 93 24.73 18.25 13.05
C GLY A 93 25.79 17.25 13.46
#